data_AF-A9E070-F1
#
_entry.id   AF-A9E070-F1
#
_cell.length_a   1.000
_cell.length_b   1.000
_cell.length_c   1.000
_cell.angle_alpha   90.00
_cell.angle_beta   90.00
_cell.angle_gamma   90.00
#
_symmetry.space_group_name_H-M   'P 1'
#
loop_
_entity.id
_entity.type
_entity.pdbx_description
1 polymer ?
#
loop_
_entity_poly.entity_id
_entity_poly.type
_entity_poly.pdbx_seq_one_letter_code
_entity_poly.pdbx_strand_id
1 'polypeptide(L)'
;MKNFIFSICIALVLSSCYQVERNCKDFQVGTFEFTYEINGETKTGKSVRTDTLSVDYYENKIDTFTIRWVNDCEFIGRKLHPKDYSDSKPIQMKILSTTEDSYLLEYSLLEDPSTKKRGTVKKIK
;
A
#
# COMPACT_ATOMS: atom_id res chain seq x y z
N MET A 1 -7.10 50.57 -10.14
CA MET A 1 -6.20 49.70 -9.33
C MET A 1 -6.95 48.81 -8.33
N LYS A 2 -8.08 49.24 -7.76
CA LYS A 2 -8.88 48.47 -6.79
C LYS A 2 -9.41 47.12 -7.30
N ASN A 3 -9.72 47.03 -8.60
CA ASN A 3 -10.24 45.81 -9.24
C ASN A 3 -9.16 44.74 -9.49
N PHE A 4 -7.88 45.14 -9.59
CA PHE A 4 -6.76 44.22 -9.86
C PHE A 4 -6.35 43.45 -8.59
N ILE A 5 -6.45 44.10 -7.42
CA ILE A 5 -6.20 43.49 -6.11
C ILE A 5 -7.23 42.38 -5.82
N PHE A 6 -8.49 42.60 -6.20
CA PHE A 6 -9.54 41.60 -6.02
C PHE A 6 -9.32 40.35 -6.88
N SER A 7 -8.80 40.54 -8.10
CA SER A 7 -8.42 39.44 -9.01
C SER A 7 -7.26 38.60 -8.47
N ILE A 8 -6.28 39.23 -7.80
CA ILE A 8 -5.15 38.53 -7.17
C ILE A 8 -5.57 37.73 -5.94
N CYS A 9 -6.49 38.26 -5.12
CA CYS A 9 -7.00 37.53 -3.95
C CYS A 9 -7.78 36.27 -4.33
N ILE A 10 -8.55 36.28 -5.43
CA ILE A 10 -9.28 35.09 -5.92
C ILE A 10 -8.33 33.99 -6.43
N ALA A 11 -7.21 34.37 -7.08
CA ALA A 11 -6.23 33.40 -7.57
C ALA A 11 -5.49 32.65 -6.43
N LEU A 12 -5.34 33.29 -5.26
CA LEU A 12 -4.67 32.69 -4.09
C LEU A 12 -5.55 31.67 -3.34
N VAL A 13 -6.88 31.72 -3.46
CA VAL A 13 -7.78 30.74 -2.81
C VAL A 13 -7.83 29.41 -3.58
N LEU A 14 -7.50 29.43 -4.87
CA LEU A 14 -7.55 28.24 -5.74
C LEU A 14 -6.26 27.40 -5.69
N SER A 15 -5.21 27.85 -4.99
CA SER A 15 -4.01 27.06 -4.73
C SER A 15 -4.14 26.21 -3.47
N SER A 16 -5.31 25.60 -3.22
CA SER A 16 -5.41 24.58 -2.18
C SER A 16 -4.55 23.40 -2.61
N CYS A 17 -3.38 23.26 -2.00
CA CYS A 17 -2.50 22.12 -2.19
C CYS A 17 -3.28 20.86 -1.84
N TYR A 18 -3.48 19.93 -2.78
CA TYR A 18 -4.02 18.60 -2.49
C TYR A 18 -3.02 17.89 -1.56
N GLN A 19 -3.30 17.91 -0.26
CA GLN A 19 -2.46 17.22 0.71
C GLN A 19 -2.89 15.76 0.74
N VAL A 20 -2.01 14.88 0.24
CA VAL A 20 -2.25 13.44 0.26
C VAL A 20 -2.17 12.95 1.71
N GLU A 21 -3.29 12.45 2.22
CA GLU A 21 -3.35 11.87 3.56
C GLU A 21 -2.49 10.60 3.65
N ARG A 22 -1.73 10.48 4.73
CA ARG A 22 -0.76 9.40 4.97
C ARG A 22 -0.70 8.98 6.44
N ASN A 23 -1.82 8.49 6.96
CA ASN A 23 -1.90 7.97 8.33
C ASN A 23 -1.48 6.49 8.37
N CYS A 24 -0.26 6.20 7.91
CA CYS A 24 0.18 4.82 7.64
C CYS A 24 0.26 3.93 8.89
N LYS A 25 0.46 4.52 10.08
CA LYS A 25 0.47 3.80 11.36
C LYS A 25 -0.83 3.03 11.60
N ASP A 26 -1.96 3.59 11.21
CA ASP A 26 -3.28 2.99 11.39
C ASP A 26 -3.46 1.72 10.55
N PHE A 27 -2.61 1.54 9.54
CA PHE A 27 -2.62 0.39 8.65
C PHE A 27 -1.52 -0.61 8.95
N GLN A 28 -0.62 -0.41 9.93
CA GLN A 28 0.49 -1.37 10.14
C GLN A 28 0.01 -2.75 10.60
N VAL A 29 -1.04 -2.78 11.41
CA VAL A 29 -1.64 -4.00 11.98
C VAL A 29 -3.13 -4.02 11.68
N GLY A 30 -3.66 -5.21 11.42
CA GLY A 30 -5.07 -5.41 11.18
C GLY A 30 -5.35 -6.55 10.23
N THR A 31 -6.62 -6.67 9.87
CA THR A 31 -7.06 -7.55 8.80
C THR A 31 -7.40 -6.71 7.58
N PHE A 32 -6.84 -7.09 6.43
CA PHE A 32 -7.01 -6.36 5.19
C PHE A 32 -7.58 -7.26 4.09
N GLU A 33 -8.35 -6.66 3.20
CA GLU A 33 -8.76 -7.22 1.93
C GLU A 33 -8.02 -6.47 0.81
N PHE A 34 -7.44 -7.20 -0.13
CA PHE A 34 -6.69 -6.63 -1.24
C PHE A 34 -7.15 -7.21 -2.57
N THR A 35 -7.06 -6.41 -3.62
CA THR A 35 -7.32 -6.85 -4.99
C THR A 35 -6.02 -7.11 -5.74
N TYR A 36 -6.02 -8.13 -6.58
CA TYR A 36 -4.93 -8.45 -7.48
C TYR A 36 -5.47 -9.04 -8.78
N GLU A 37 -4.73 -8.85 -9.87
CA GLU A 37 -5.11 -9.40 -11.17
C GLU A 37 -4.31 -10.67 -11.48
N ILE A 38 -5.02 -11.73 -11.86
CA ILE A 38 -4.45 -12.95 -12.43
C ILE A 38 -5.22 -13.27 -13.70
N ASN A 39 -4.50 -13.43 -14.81
CA ASN A 39 -5.08 -13.77 -16.12
C ASN A 39 -6.21 -12.82 -16.58
N GLY A 40 -6.13 -11.54 -16.22
CA GLY A 40 -7.16 -10.54 -16.56
C GLY A 40 -8.40 -10.56 -15.66
N GLU A 41 -8.46 -11.46 -14.68
CA GLU A 41 -9.52 -11.46 -13.65
C GLU A 41 -9.02 -10.77 -12.39
N THR A 42 -9.81 -9.80 -11.90
CA THR A 42 -9.61 -9.23 -10.56
C THR A 42 -10.09 -10.23 -9.52
N LYS A 43 -9.19 -10.64 -8.64
CA LYS A 43 -9.48 -11.50 -7.49
C LYS A 43 -9.25 -10.73 -6.20
N THR A 44 -9.89 -11.18 -5.14
CA THR A 44 -9.67 -10.67 -3.78
C THR A 44 -8.85 -11.66 -2.98
N GLY A 45 -8.04 -11.12 -2.09
CA GLY A 45 -7.30 -11.87 -1.08
C GLY A 45 -7.48 -11.19 0.27
N LYS A 46 -7.11 -11.90 1.33
CA LYS A 46 -7.18 -11.41 2.70
C LYS A 46 -5.83 -11.54 3.36
N SER A 47 -5.38 -10.53 4.10
CA SER A 47 -4.20 -10.63 4.94
C SER A 47 -4.54 -10.34 6.40
N VAL A 48 -3.92 -11.09 7.30
CA VAL A 48 -3.94 -10.81 8.75
C VAL A 48 -2.52 -10.42 9.13
N ARG A 49 -2.29 -9.13 9.35
CA ARG A 49 -0.96 -8.58 9.61
C ARG A 49 -0.84 -8.15 11.07
N THR A 50 0.27 -8.56 11.67
CA THR A 50 0.81 -8.17 12.97
C THR A 50 2.07 -7.32 12.77
N ASP A 51 2.73 -6.92 13.85
CA ASP A 51 3.96 -6.10 13.79
C ASP A 51 5.08 -6.75 12.97
N THR A 52 5.18 -8.08 12.99
CA THR A 52 6.31 -8.83 12.41
C THR A 52 5.91 -9.91 11.42
N LEU A 53 4.62 -10.22 11.29
CA LEU A 53 4.12 -11.28 10.41
C LEU A 53 2.87 -10.84 9.64
N SER A 54 2.71 -11.32 8.42
CA SER A 54 1.46 -11.28 7.65
C SER A 54 1.08 -12.68 7.18
N VAL A 55 -0.16 -13.09 7.46
CA VAL A 55 -0.72 -14.35 6.94
C VAL A 55 -1.70 -14.00 5.83
N ASP A 56 -1.39 -14.42 4.61
CA ASP A 56 -2.09 -14.01 3.39
C ASP A 56 -2.86 -15.21 2.79
N TYR A 57 -4.14 -15.02 2.55
CA TYR A 57 -5.10 -16.00 2.04
C TYR A 57 -5.55 -15.59 0.64
N TYR A 58 -5.27 -16.40 -0.36
CA TYR A 58 -5.61 -16.12 -1.76
C TYR A 58 -5.71 -17.42 -2.57
N GLU A 59 -6.69 -17.55 -3.47
CA GLU A 59 -6.88 -18.74 -4.34
C GLU A 59 -6.76 -20.10 -3.61
N ASN A 60 -7.33 -20.24 -2.41
CA ASN A 60 -7.22 -21.44 -1.55
C ASN A 60 -5.78 -21.76 -1.08
N LYS A 61 -4.84 -20.83 -1.24
CA LYS A 61 -3.48 -20.89 -0.72
C LYS A 61 -3.36 -20.00 0.51
N ILE A 62 -2.41 -20.37 1.36
CA ILE A 62 -2.00 -19.61 2.53
C ILE A 62 -0.50 -19.42 2.44
N ASP A 63 -0.05 -18.18 2.48
CA ASP A 63 1.36 -17.83 2.66
C ASP A 63 1.54 -17.07 3.97
N THR A 64 2.77 -17.13 4.50
CA THR A 64 3.17 -16.35 5.67
C THR A 64 4.40 -15.55 5.32
N PHE A 65 4.39 -14.27 5.65
CA PHE A 65 5.49 -13.34 5.41
C PHE A 65 6.00 -12.78 6.73
N THR A 66 7.33 -12.70 6.88
CA THR A 66 7.95 -11.83 7.88
C THR A 66 7.92 -10.39 7.38
N ILE A 67 7.56 -9.47 8.25
CA ILE A 67 7.41 -8.03 7.98
C ILE A 67 8.49 -7.27 8.74
N ARG A 68 9.20 -6.39 8.03
CA ARG A 68 10.13 -5.44 8.62
C ARG A 68 9.83 -4.02 8.13
N TRP A 69 9.33 -3.17 9.01
CA TRP A 69 9.10 -1.77 8.73
C TRP A 69 10.43 -1.02 8.55
N VAL A 70 10.50 -0.24 7.47
CA VAL A 70 11.60 0.68 7.16
C VAL A 70 11.27 2.08 7.70
N ASN A 71 10.00 2.47 7.60
CA ASN A 71 9.40 3.67 8.18
C ASN A 71 7.89 3.44 8.34
N ASP A 72 7.15 4.46 8.76
CA ASP A 72 5.71 4.30 9.02
C ASP A 72 4.87 3.82 7.82
N CYS A 73 5.30 4.14 6.60
CA CYS A 73 4.58 3.86 5.35
C CYS A 73 5.24 2.80 4.47
N GLU A 74 6.32 2.17 4.93
CA GLU A 74 7.11 1.28 4.09
C GLU A 74 7.63 0.09 4.87
N PHE A 75 7.47 -1.11 4.31
CA PHE A 75 7.97 -2.34 4.90
C PHE A 75 8.48 -3.29 3.83
N ILE A 76 9.30 -4.24 4.27
CA ILE A 76 9.79 -5.34 3.45
C ILE A 76 9.15 -6.63 3.94
N GLY A 77 8.49 -7.33 3.03
CA GLY A 77 7.95 -8.67 3.22
C GLY A 77 8.91 -9.73 2.69
N ARG A 78 9.08 -10.83 3.42
CA ARG A 78 9.77 -12.04 2.94
C ARG A 78 8.94 -13.25 3.29
N LYS A 79 8.77 -14.20 2.36
CA LYS A 79 8.09 -15.45 2.67
C LYS A 79 8.84 -16.21 3.74
N LEU A 80 8.10 -16.71 4.73
CA LEU A 80 8.62 -17.54 5.81
C LEU A 80 9.02 -18.92 5.29
N HIS A 81 8.29 -19.44 4.29
CA HIS A 81 8.53 -20.77 3.69
C HIS A 81 8.55 -20.67 2.15
N PRO A 82 9.61 -20.09 1.56
CA PRO A 82 9.73 -19.98 0.11
C PRO A 82 9.92 -21.36 -0.54
N LYS A 83 9.29 -21.58 -1.70
CA LYS A 83 9.39 -22.87 -2.42
C LYS A 83 10.63 -22.97 -3.31
N ASP A 84 11.11 -21.84 -3.80
CA ASP A 84 12.27 -21.73 -4.66
C ASP A 84 12.97 -20.38 -4.47
N TYR A 85 14.09 -20.16 -5.18
CA TYR A 85 14.86 -18.93 -5.08
C TYR A 85 14.05 -17.69 -5.52
N SER A 86 13.23 -17.81 -6.57
CA SER A 86 12.41 -16.71 -7.05
C SER A 86 11.38 -16.29 -5.98
N ASP A 87 10.80 -17.27 -5.29
CA ASP A 87 9.84 -17.10 -4.21
C ASP A 87 10.46 -16.54 -2.92
N SER A 88 11.77 -16.71 -2.73
CA SER A 88 12.52 -16.18 -1.58
C SER A 88 12.82 -14.67 -1.66
N LYS A 89 12.62 -14.07 -2.84
CA LYS A 89 12.98 -12.67 -3.07
C LYS A 89 12.11 -11.73 -2.22
N PRO A 90 12.71 -10.77 -1.49
CA PRO A 90 11.96 -9.81 -0.69
C PRO A 90 11.12 -8.89 -1.56
N ILE A 91 9.92 -8.58 -1.06
CA ILE A 91 8.99 -7.63 -1.68
C ILE A 91 8.99 -6.35 -0.84
N GLN A 92 9.27 -5.23 -1.48
CA GLN A 92 9.12 -3.91 -0.88
C GLN A 92 7.68 -3.45 -1.06
N MET A 93 7.08 -2.96 0.02
CA MET A 93 5.68 -2.55 0.08
C MET A 93 5.62 -1.12 0.63
N LYS A 94 4.96 -0.22 -0.11
CA LYS A 94 4.89 1.20 0.22
C LYS A 94 3.46 1.73 0.16
N ILE A 95 3.00 2.31 1.25
CA ILE A 95 1.73 3.02 1.31
C ILE A 95 1.92 4.42 0.70
N LEU A 96 1.19 4.70 -0.39
CA LEU A 96 1.28 5.97 -1.12
C LEU A 96 0.32 7.03 -0.59
N SER A 97 -0.88 6.61 -0.19
CA SER A 97 -1.96 7.43 0.34
C SER A 97 -2.93 6.59 1.15
N THR A 98 -3.62 7.19 2.10
CA THR A 98 -4.64 6.55 2.93
C THR A 98 -6.00 7.23 2.76
N THR A 99 -7.06 6.50 3.04
CA THR A 99 -8.43 6.99 3.32
C THR A 99 -8.83 6.51 4.73
N GLU A 100 -10.08 6.72 5.12
CA GLU A 100 -10.61 6.24 6.42
C GLU A 100 -10.42 4.72 6.62
N ASP A 101 -10.70 3.91 5.61
CA ASP A 101 -10.71 2.46 5.69
C ASP A 101 -9.84 1.76 4.62
N SER A 102 -9.04 2.52 3.85
CA SER A 102 -8.24 1.94 2.78
C SER A 102 -6.91 2.66 2.56
N TYR A 103 -6.03 2.05 1.77
CA TYR A 103 -4.82 2.70 1.30
C TYR A 103 -4.42 2.24 -0.09
N LEU A 104 -3.74 3.13 -0.80
CA LEU A 104 -3.08 2.82 -2.05
C LEU A 104 -1.70 2.25 -1.76
N LEU A 105 -1.47 1.02 -2.21
CA LEU A 105 -0.22 0.30 -2.06
C LEU A 105 0.56 0.33 -3.38
N GLU A 106 1.86 0.56 -3.29
CA GLU A 106 2.85 0.24 -4.33
C GLU A 106 3.74 -0.91 -3.84
N TYR A 107 4.02 -1.87 -4.70
CA TYR A 107 4.86 -3.01 -4.37
C TYR A 107 5.75 -3.44 -5.53
N SER A 108 6.95 -3.93 -5.22
CA SER A 108 7.92 -4.44 -6.18
C SER A 108 8.88 -5.42 -5.51
N LEU A 109 9.61 -6.19 -6.31
CA LEU A 109 10.81 -6.87 -5.81
C LEU A 109 11.80 -5.82 -5.29
N LEU A 110 12.39 -6.05 -4.12
CA LEU A 110 13.34 -5.12 -3.51
C LEU A 110 14.58 -4.89 -4.39
N GLU A 111 15.02 -5.94 -5.10
CA GLU A 111 16.19 -5.92 -5.98
C GLU A 111 15.86 -5.46 -7.41
N ASP A 112 14.57 -5.39 -7.77
CA ASP A 112 14.13 -4.99 -9.10
C ASP A 112 12.94 -4.02 -9.04
N PRO A 113 13.22 -2.71 -8.90
CA PRO A 113 12.19 -1.67 -8.88
C PRO A 113 11.43 -1.52 -10.21
N SER A 114 11.83 -2.18 -11.30
CA SER A 114 11.06 -2.15 -12.55
C SER A 114 9.77 -2.98 -12.46
N THR A 115 9.69 -3.91 -11.50
CA THR A 115 8.52 -4.77 -11.24
C THR A 115 7.39 -4.08 -10.45
N LYS A 116 7.42 -2.74 -10.37
CA LYS A 116 6.44 -1.95 -9.63
C LYS A 116 5.02 -2.18 -10.11
N LYS A 117 4.16 -2.47 -9.15
CA LYS A 117 2.72 -2.59 -9.31
C LYS A 117 2.01 -1.81 -8.22
N ARG A 118 0.74 -1.53 -8.45
CA ARG A 118 -0.12 -0.85 -7.48
C ARG A 118 -1.38 -1.64 -7.23
N GLY A 119 -1.95 -1.47 -6.05
CA GLY A 119 -3.21 -2.08 -5.66
C GLY A 119 -3.87 -1.29 -4.54
N THR A 120 -5.15 -1.52 -4.33
CA THR A 120 -5.91 -0.94 -3.23
C THR A 120 -6.09 -1.99 -2.15
N VAL A 121 -5.87 -1.58 -0.91
CA VAL A 121 -6.02 -2.44 0.26
C VAL A 121 -7.02 -1.81 1.21
N LYS A 122 -8.07 -2.56 1.57
CA LYS A 122 -9.12 -2.15 2.48
C LYS A 122 -8.91 -2.79 3.85
N LYS A 123 -8.93 -2.00 4.92
CA LYS A 123 -8.95 -2.50 6.30
C LYS A 123 -10.36 -2.96 6.65
N ILE A 124 -10.48 -4.19 7.16
CA ILE A 124 -11.77 -4.79 7.51
C ILE A 124 -11.90 -5.12 9.00
N LYS A 125 -10.78 -5.25 9.73
CA LYS A 125 -10.72 -5.37 11.20
C LYS A 125 -9.43 -4.77 11.75
#